data_AF-A0A937DVU1-F1
#
_entry.id   AF-A0A937DVU1-F1
#
_cell.length_a   1.000
_cell.length_b   1.000
_cell.length_c   1.000
_cell.angle_alpha   90.00
_cell.angle_beta   90.00
_cell.angle_gamma   90.00
#
_symmetry.space_group_name_H-M   'P 1'
#
loop_
_entity.id
_entity.type
_entity.pdbx_description
1 polymer ?
#
loop_
_entity_poly.entity_id
_entity_poly.type
_entity_poly.pdbx_seq_one_letter_code
_entity_poly.pdbx_strand_id
1 'polypeptide(L)'
;MAKFGIGDSVRRVEDPRLLTGGGRYTDDTKLAAPAARLYVLRSPHAHADIRSIDTTAARKAPGVLLVLTGDVVKKAGFGDVPCLMPLANRDGTPRGGTPR
;
A
#
# COMPACT_ATOMS: atom_id res chain seq x y z
N MET A 1 25.63 16.42 -29.00
CA MET A 1 26.68 16.91 -28.10
C MET A 1 26.03 17.32 -26.79
N ALA A 2 26.49 16.79 -25.64
CA ALA A 2 25.96 17.21 -24.35
C ALA A 2 26.36 18.67 -24.08
N LYS A 3 25.38 19.53 -23.79
CA LYS A 3 25.55 20.98 -23.61
C LYS A 3 26.36 21.36 -22.34
N PHE A 4 26.58 20.40 -21.43
CA PHE A 4 27.25 20.59 -20.13
C PHE A 4 28.10 19.37 -19.76
N GLY A 5 29.15 19.56 -18.97
CA GLY A 5 30.12 18.53 -18.54
C GLY A 5 30.03 18.13 -17.07
N ILE A 6 30.89 17.20 -16.65
CA ILE A 6 31.05 16.82 -15.23
C ILE A 6 31.75 17.98 -14.49
N GLY A 7 31.16 18.44 -13.40
CA GLY A 7 31.67 19.55 -12.58
C GLY A 7 30.95 20.89 -12.79
N ASP A 8 30.13 20.99 -13.83
CA ASP A 8 29.33 22.19 -14.09
C ASP A 8 28.10 22.28 -13.15
N SER A 9 27.80 23.48 -12.68
CA SER A 9 26.56 23.76 -11.92
C SER A 9 25.37 23.92 -12.86
N VAL A 10 24.81 22.80 -13.31
CA VAL A 10 23.69 22.78 -14.26
C VAL A 10 22.34 22.79 -13.53
N ARG A 11 21.35 23.51 -14.08
CA ARG A 11 19.96 23.43 -13.61
C ARG A 11 19.36 22.05 -13.90
N ARG A 12 18.54 21.55 -12.99
CA ARG A 12 17.87 20.25 -13.12
C ARG A 12 16.87 20.27 -14.27
N VAL A 13 16.75 19.14 -14.97
CA VAL A 13 15.87 19.00 -16.16
C VAL A 13 14.39 18.92 -15.76
N GLU A 14 14.13 18.41 -14.56
CA GLU A 14 12.82 18.18 -13.99
C GLU A 14 12.20 19.45 -13.36
N ASP A 15 13.00 20.46 -13.01
CA ASP A 15 12.53 21.67 -12.33
C ASP A 15 11.35 22.33 -13.05
N PRO A 16 11.37 22.55 -14.38
CA PRO A 16 10.25 23.19 -15.06
C PRO A 16 8.92 22.45 -14.87
N ARG A 17 8.91 21.11 -14.95
CA ARG A 17 7.67 20.34 -14.76
C ARG A 17 7.25 20.24 -13.30
N LEU A 18 8.20 20.10 -12.38
CA LEU A 18 7.89 19.95 -10.96
C LEU A 18 7.40 21.27 -10.35
N LEU A 19 8.00 22.40 -10.73
CA LEU A 19 7.66 23.72 -10.19
C LEU A 19 6.36 24.31 -10.74
N THR A 20 5.84 23.78 -11.84
CA THR A 20 4.63 24.29 -12.51
C THR A 20 3.41 23.37 -12.37
N GLY A 21 3.49 22.35 -11.53
CA GLY A 21 2.40 21.37 -11.38
C GLY A 21 2.30 20.34 -12.51
N GLY A 22 3.28 20.30 -13.41
CA GLY A 22 3.45 19.24 -14.41
C GLY A 22 4.12 17.96 -13.85
N GLY A 23 4.31 17.89 -12.53
CA GLY A 23 4.65 16.65 -11.84
C GLY A 23 3.57 15.58 -12.05
N ARG A 24 3.96 14.32 -11.95
CA ARG A 24 3.04 13.18 -11.98
C ARG A 24 3.43 12.23 -10.86
N TYR A 25 2.69 12.33 -9.77
CA TYR A 25 2.76 11.43 -8.63
C TYR A 25 1.73 10.32 -8.78
N THR A 26 1.79 9.33 -7.89
CA THR A 26 0.90 8.15 -7.96
C THR A 26 -0.58 8.53 -7.92
N ASP A 27 -0.96 9.52 -7.12
CA ASP A 27 -2.35 9.98 -6.97
C ASP A 27 -2.82 10.96 -8.07
N ASP A 28 -1.91 11.49 -8.90
CA ASP A 28 -2.27 12.35 -10.04
C ASP A 28 -2.78 11.54 -11.25
N THR A 29 -2.62 10.22 -11.19
CA THR A 29 -2.97 9.34 -12.30
C THR A 29 -4.48 9.15 -12.36
N LYS A 30 -5.11 9.68 -13.40
CA LYS A 30 -6.50 9.37 -13.75
C LYS A 30 -6.56 7.96 -14.32
N LEU A 31 -7.01 7.00 -13.51
CA LEU A 31 -7.26 5.63 -13.97
C LEU A 31 -8.41 5.63 -14.99
N ALA A 32 -8.28 4.83 -16.05
CA ALA A 32 -9.40 4.57 -16.95
C ALA A 32 -10.52 3.89 -16.15
N ALA A 33 -11.74 4.40 -16.25
CA ALA A 33 -12.88 3.93 -15.45
C ALA A 33 -13.29 2.49 -15.85
N PRO A 34 -13.79 1.68 -14.90
CA PRO A 34 -14.07 2.01 -13.49
C PRO A 34 -12.88 1.74 -12.55
N ALA A 35 -12.61 2.69 -11.64
CA ALA A 35 -11.61 2.55 -10.57
C ALA A 35 -12.28 2.65 -9.18
N ALA A 36 -11.86 1.79 -8.26
CA ALA A 36 -12.30 1.82 -6.86
C ALA A 36 -11.25 2.48 -5.96
N ARG A 37 -11.71 3.07 -4.85
CA ARG A 37 -10.82 3.56 -3.77
C ARG A 37 -10.82 2.54 -2.63
N LEU A 38 -9.66 2.35 -2.02
CA LEU A 38 -9.49 1.49 -0.85
C LEU A 38 -9.12 2.33 0.36
N TYR A 39 -9.71 2.00 1.50
CA TYR A 39 -9.39 2.56 2.79
C TYR A 39 -9.06 1.43 3.78
N VAL A 40 -8.09 1.67 4.66
CA VAL A 40 -7.66 0.70 5.67
C VAL A 40 -8.06 1.23 7.05
N LEU A 41 -8.96 0.51 7.73
CA LEU A 41 -9.21 0.72 9.14
C LEU A 41 -8.05 0.15 9.95
N ARG A 42 -7.46 0.96 10.82
CA ARG A 42 -6.30 0.58 11.65
C ARG A 42 -6.72 0.32 13.09
N SER A 43 -5.96 -0.55 13.76
CA SER A 43 -6.14 -0.81 15.19
C SER A 43 -5.99 0.48 16.00
N PRO A 44 -6.91 0.78 16.92
CA PRO A 44 -6.72 1.82 17.92
C PRO A 44 -5.88 1.35 19.12
N HIS A 45 -5.62 0.04 19.22
CA HIS A 45 -4.85 -0.57 20.30
C HIS A 45 -3.44 -0.92 19.83
N ALA A 46 -2.44 -0.67 20.68
CA ALA A 46 -1.05 -1.03 20.40
C ALA A 46 -0.85 -2.56 20.37
N HIS A 47 -1.55 -3.29 21.26
CA HIS A 47 -1.53 -4.75 21.32
C HIS A 47 -2.84 -5.26 21.93
N ALA A 48 -3.59 -6.07 21.20
CA ALA A 48 -4.85 -6.68 21.63
C ALA A 48 -5.28 -7.81 20.70
N ASP A 49 -6.11 -8.71 21.20
CA ASP A 49 -6.79 -9.71 20.39
C ASP A 49 -8.02 -9.11 19.69
N ILE A 50 -8.23 -9.47 18.42
CA ILE A 50 -9.45 -9.15 17.69
C ILE A 50 -10.53 -10.17 18.06
N ARG A 51 -11.45 -9.78 18.94
CA ARG A 51 -12.58 -10.65 19.33
C ARG A 51 -13.66 -10.74 18.27
N SER A 52 -13.98 -9.62 17.62
CA SER A 52 -15.01 -9.54 16.58
C SER A 52 -14.84 -8.28 15.72
N ILE A 53 -15.38 -8.33 14.50
CA ILE A 53 -15.50 -7.19 13.60
C ILE A 53 -16.91 -7.23 13.00
N ASP A 54 -17.77 -6.26 13.35
CA ASP A 54 -19.06 -6.11 12.67
C ASP A 54 -18.90 -5.28 11.40
N THR A 55 -19.26 -5.86 10.26
CA THR A 55 -19.16 -5.21 8.94
C THR A 55 -20.52 -4.84 8.35
N THR A 56 -21.61 -5.08 9.08
CA THR A 56 -22.98 -4.96 8.59
C THR A 56 -23.31 -3.57 8.07
N ALA A 57 -22.98 -2.53 8.84
CA ALA A 57 -23.25 -1.15 8.45
C ALA A 57 -22.41 -0.73 7.24
N ALA A 58 -21.11 -1.04 7.24
CA ALA A 58 -20.21 -0.69 6.15
C ALA A 58 -20.63 -1.35 4.82
N ARG A 59 -21.05 -2.62 4.85
CA ARG A 59 -21.52 -3.34 3.65
C ARG A 59 -22.80 -2.75 3.05
N LYS A 60 -23.62 -2.07 3.85
CA LYS A 60 -24.88 -1.45 3.41
C LYS A 60 -24.71 -0.01 2.95
N ALA A 61 -23.54 0.60 3.16
CA ALA A 61 -23.31 1.99 2.81
C ALA A 61 -23.27 2.17 1.28
N PRO A 62 -23.91 3.22 0.72
CA PRO A 62 -23.87 3.50 -0.70
C PRO A 62 -22.44 3.63 -1.24
N GLY A 63 -22.15 2.99 -2.37
CA GLY A 63 -20.85 3.04 -3.04
C GLY A 63 -19.78 2.10 -2.47
N VAL A 64 -20.06 1.36 -1.39
CA VAL A 64 -19.15 0.33 -0.89
C VAL A 64 -19.24 -0.91 -1.77
N LEU A 65 -18.13 -1.24 -2.44
CA LEU A 65 -18.04 -2.43 -3.29
C LEU A 65 -17.68 -3.69 -2.51
N LEU A 66 -16.90 -3.55 -1.43
CA LEU A 66 -16.34 -4.68 -0.68
C LEU A 66 -15.87 -4.25 0.71
N VAL A 67 -16.07 -5.11 1.70
CA VAL A 67 -15.41 -5.03 3.02
C VAL A 67 -14.55 -6.28 3.21
N LEU A 68 -13.22 -6.08 3.21
CA LEU A 68 -12.23 -7.14 3.37
C LEU A 68 -11.80 -7.25 4.84
N THR A 69 -12.12 -8.37 5.48
CA THR A 69 -11.60 -8.77 6.79
C THR A 69 -10.70 -10.01 6.64
N GLY A 70 -9.97 -10.37 7.70
CA GLY A 70 -9.14 -11.58 7.72
C GLY A 70 -9.93 -12.84 7.35
N ASP A 71 -11.16 -12.98 7.85
CA ASP A 71 -12.04 -14.11 7.51
C ASP A 71 -12.42 -14.15 6.03
N VAL A 72 -12.67 -13.00 5.41
CA VAL A 72 -12.99 -12.92 3.98
C VAL A 72 -11.78 -13.35 3.15
N VAL A 73 -10.58 -12.87 3.50
CA VAL A 73 -9.32 -13.24 2.83
C VAL A 73 -9.04 -14.74 2.97
N LYS A 74 -9.23 -15.30 4.18
CA LYS A 74 -9.05 -16.74 4.45
C LYS A 74 -10.02 -17.60 3.64
N LYS A 75 -11.31 -17.22 3.61
CA LYS A 75 -12.34 -17.93 2.81
C LYS A 75 -12.09 -17.83 1.31
N ALA A 76 -11.55 -16.71 0.84
CA ALA A 76 -11.22 -16.50 -0.57
C ALA A 76 -9.95 -17.23 -1.03
N GLY A 77 -9.17 -17.80 -0.11
CA GLY A 77 -7.97 -18.57 -0.45
C GLY A 77 -6.84 -17.74 -1.04
N PHE A 78 -6.80 -16.42 -0.81
CA PHE A 78 -5.77 -15.52 -1.37
C PHE A 78 -4.35 -15.77 -0.86
N GLY A 79 -4.19 -16.63 0.15
CA GLY A 79 -2.88 -17.00 0.68
C GLY A 79 -2.23 -15.88 1.50
N ASP A 80 -0.93 -16.05 1.74
CA ASP A 80 -0.10 -15.09 2.45
C ASP A 80 0.51 -14.05 1.51
N VAL A 81 0.77 -12.85 2.04
CA VAL A 81 1.71 -11.93 1.39
C VAL A 81 3.11 -12.40 1.77
N PRO A 82 3.91 -12.95 0.83
CA PRO A 82 5.19 -13.53 1.17
C PRO A 82 6.19 -12.43 1.53
N CYS A 83 6.96 -12.65 2.60
CA CYS A 83 8.24 -11.97 2.74
C CYS A 83 9.23 -12.71 1.84
N LEU A 84 9.61 -12.10 0.72
CA LEU A 84 10.54 -12.72 -0.23
C LEU A 84 11.98 -12.82 0.29
N MET A 85 12.27 -12.20 1.44
CA MET A 85 13.60 -12.19 2.03
C MET A 85 13.71 -13.27 3.13
N PRO A 86 14.58 -14.28 2.97
CA PRO A 86 14.79 -15.30 3.98
C PRO A 86 15.62 -14.70 5.12
N LEU A 87 14.93 -14.24 6.16
CA LEU A 87 15.55 -13.76 7.38
C LEU A 87 15.51 -14.87 8.43
N ALA A 88 16.64 -15.13 9.08
CA ALA A 88 16.66 -15.87 10.33
C ALA A 88 16.37 -14.91 11.49
N ASN A 89 15.71 -15.40 12.53
CA ASN A 89 15.63 -14.69 13.79
C ASN A 89 17.03 -14.59 14.42
N ARG A 90 17.18 -13.70 15.41
CA ARG A 90 18.45 -13.50 16.13
C ARG A 90 18.99 -14.80 16.76
N ASP A 91 18.10 -15.70 17.15
CA ASP A 91 18.42 -17.02 17.73
C ASP A 91 18.71 -18.10 16.68
N GLY A 92 18.73 -17.76 15.39
CA GLY A 92 18.96 -18.69 14.29
C GLY A 92 17.72 -19.50 13.87
N THR A 93 16.59 -19.36 14.57
CA THR A 93 15.34 -20.01 14.16
C THR A 93 14.79 -19.36 12.89
N PRO A 94 14.01 -20.09 12.07
CA PRO A 94 13.30 -19.49 10.95
C PRO A 94 12.41 -18.35 11.45
N ARG A 95 12.35 -17.24 10.70
CA ARG A 95 11.42 -16.15 10.99
C ARG A 95 10.02 -16.70 11.22
N GLY A 96 9.36 -16.25 12.28
CA GLY A 96 7.94 -16.54 12.50
C GLY A 96 7.13 -16.10 11.28
N GLY A 97 6.35 -17.02 10.71
CA GLY A 97 5.34 -16.65 9.72
C GLY A 97 4.39 -15.61 10.30
N THR A 98 3.73 -14.83 9.45
CA THR A 98 2.70 -13.88 9.90
C THR A 98 1.68 -14.65 10.74
N PRO A 99 1.54 -14.37 12.06
CA PRO A 99 0.60 -15.08 12.91
C PRO A 99 -0.81 -14.91 12.34
N ARG A 100 -1.55 -16.00 12.24
CA ARG A 100 -2.97 -15.98 11.89
C ARG A 100 -3.76 -16.74 12.94
#